data_AF-A0A511WZ52-F1
#
_entry.id   AF-A0A511WZ52-F1
#
_cell.length_a   1.000
_cell.length_b   1.000
_cell.length_c   1.000
_cell.angle_alpha   90.00
_cell.angle_beta   90.00
_cell.angle_gamma   90.00
#
_symmetry.space_group_name_H-M   'P 1'
#
loop_
_entity.id
_entity.type
_entity.pdbx_description
1 polymer ?
#
loop_
_entity_poly.entity_id
_entity_poly.type
_entity_poly.pdbx_seq_one_letter_code
_entity_poly.pdbx_strand_id
1 'polypeptide(L)'
;MQEKLTLKKIAGITIAVTGVFMITTIGRGHTFSFSLSLGYILMIASTLNWAVYSVLLKKLSVPVPSLVLTFYMSTTGFFLTLPFFIRNHGVDQLRTLSPEHWAHLLFLGIFVSAIAYWYWAKALEVMQATQVSVFLYFEPLATLIAAIILLNENFIASSLFGGLLIITGVMLVQGRFSFRKHG
;
A
#
# COMPACT_ATOMS: atom_id res chain seq x y z
N MET A 1 12.14 12.48 16.47
CA MET A 1 10.75 12.03 16.30
C MET A 1 10.35 11.21 17.53
N GLN A 2 9.74 11.83 18.54
CA GLN A 2 9.12 11.12 19.67
C GLN A 2 7.67 11.57 19.74
N GLU A 3 6.83 10.99 18.88
CA GLU A 3 5.40 11.13 19.10
C GLU A 3 4.98 10.16 20.20
N LYS A 4 4.56 10.70 21.35
CA LYS A 4 4.02 9.91 22.44
C LYS A 4 2.77 9.16 21.94
N LEU A 5 2.70 7.85 22.22
CA LEU A 5 1.50 7.05 22.01
C LEU A 5 0.39 7.59 22.90
N THR A 6 -0.54 8.34 22.32
CA THR A 6 -1.72 8.84 23.02
C THR A 6 -2.84 7.81 22.95
N LEU A 7 -3.75 7.83 23.93
CA LEU A 7 -4.91 6.91 23.97
C LEU A 7 -5.75 7.00 22.68
N LYS A 8 -5.82 8.19 22.06
CA LYS A 8 -6.50 8.41 20.77
C LYS A 8 -5.82 7.64 19.62
N LYS A 9 -4.49 7.56 19.60
CA LYS A 9 -3.73 6.80 18.60
C LYS A 9 -3.95 5.30 18.77
N ILE A 10 -3.95 4.80 20.02
CA ILE A 10 -4.23 3.38 20.30
C ILE A 10 -5.63 3.03 19.82
N ALA A 11 -6.65 3.82 20.19
CA ALA A 11 -8.03 3.60 19.74
C ALA A 11 -8.13 3.62 18.20
N GLY A 12 -7.48 4.57 17.54
CA GLY A 12 -7.46 4.64 16.08
C GLY A 12 -6.82 3.42 15.42
N ILE A 13 -5.69 2.92 15.95
CA ILE A 13 -5.05 1.69 15.48
C ILE A 13 -6.00 0.50 15.65
N THR A 14 -6.61 0.35 16.82
CA THR A 14 -7.56 -0.75 17.08
C THR A 14 -8.73 -0.73 16.09
N ILE A 15 -9.34 0.45 15.87
CA ILE A 15 -10.45 0.62 14.90
C ILE A 15 -10.01 0.20 13.49
N ALA A 16 -8.84 0.64 13.04
CA ALA A 16 -8.33 0.31 11.71
C ALA A 16 -8.06 -1.20 11.57
N VAL A 17 -7.45 -1.83 12.58
CA VAL A 17 -7.19 -3.28 12.60
C VAL A 17 -8.49 -4.08 12.56
N THR A 18 -9.52 -3.67 13.30
CA THR A 18 -10.84 -4.29 13.25
C THR A 18 -11.45 -4.18 11.85
N GLY A 19 -11.31 -3.03 11.19
CA GLY A 19 -11.74 -2.85 9.80
C GLY A 19 -11.07 -3.83 8.84
N VAL A 20 -9.74 -3.99 8.92
CA VAL A 20 -8.99 -4.97 8.10
C VAL A 20 -9.47 -6.40 8.38
N PHE A 21 -9.69 -6.76 9.64
CA PHE A 21 -10.17 -8.08 10.02
C PHE A 21 -11.57 -8.38 9.46
N MET A 22 -12.45 -7.37 9.46
CA MET A 22 -13.81 -7.47 8.91
C MET A 22 -13.79 -7.78 7.41
N ILE A 23 -12.95 -7.07 6.64
CA ILE A 23 -12.83 -7.29 5.19
C ILE A 23 -12.26 -8.69 4.90
N THR A 24 -11.23 -9.09 5.62
CA THR A 24 -10.48 -10.33 5.33
C THR A 24 -11.21 -11.61 5.79
N THR A 25 -12.00 -11.55 6.87
CA THR A 25 -12.61 -12.74 7.48
C THR A 25 -14.05 -12.95 7.01
N ILE A 26 -14.88 -11.91 7.05
CA ILE A 26 -16.33 -12.05 6.85
C ILE A 26 -16.69 -12.20 5.37
N GLY A 27 -15.91 -11.61 4.46
CA GLY A 27 -16.19 -11.67 3.02
C GLY A 27 -15.99 -13.04 2.36
N ARG A 28 -15.30 -14.00 3.01
CA ARG A 28 -14.86 -15.26 2.38
C ARG A 28 -15.11 -16.54 3.20
N GLY A 29 -15.76 -16.44 4.36
CA GLY A 29 -16.11 -17.62 5.17
C GLY A 29 -14.90 -18.40 5.73
N HIS A 30 -13.71 -17.77 5.77
CA HIS A 30 -12.50 -18.41 6.28
C HIS A 30 -12.48 -18.40 7.81
N THR A 31 -12.16 -19.55 8.41
CA THR A 31 -11.89 -19.65 9.84
C THR A 31 -10.53 -19.03 10.14
N PHE A 32 -10.51 -18.08 11.07
CA PHE A 32 -9.27 -17.45 11.51
C PHE A 32 -8.38 -18.47 12.21
N SER A 33 -7.30 -18.89 11.55
CA SER A 33 -6.24 -19.70 12.16
C SER A 33 -5.00 -18.83 12.33
N PHE A 34 -4.70 -18.47 13.58
CA PHE A 34 -3.46 -17.77 13.89
C PHE A 34 -2.32 -18.79 13.91
N SER A 35 -1.75 -19.07 12.73
CA SER A 35 -0.46 -19.75 12.61
C SER A 35 0.62 -18.71 12.42
N LEU A 36 1.72 -18.78 13.18
CA LEU A 36 2.88 -17.93 12.93
C LEU A 36 3.58 -18.42 11.66
N SER A 37 3.02 -18.05 10.51
CA SER A 37 3.54 -18.39 9.20
C SER A 37 4.65 -17.44 8.79
N LEU A 38 5.55 -17.92 7.94
CA LEU A 38 6.58 -17.10 7.30
C LEU A 38 5.98 -15.87 6.59
N GLY A 39 4.73 -15.97 6.11
CA GLY A 39 4.01 -14.86 5.48
C GLY A 39 3.83 -13.65 6.39
N TYR A 40 3.48 -13.85 7.68
CA TYR A 40 3.33 -12.73 8.61
C TYR A 40 4.65 -12.00 8.87
N ILE A 41 5.75 -12.75 8.97
CA ILE A 41 7.09 -12.17 9.14
C ILE A 41 7.47 -11.37 7.89
N LEU A 42 7.23 -11.91 6.70
CA LEU A 42 7.51 -11.23 5.43
C LEU A 42 6.66 -9.96 5.25
N MET A 43 5.41 -9.94 5.70
CA MET A 43 4.58 -8.73 5.67
C MET A 43 5.13 -7.63 6.58
N ILE A 44 5.56 -7.97 7.80
CA ILE A 44 6.19 -7.00 8.71
C ILE A 44 7.50 -6.49 8.10
N ALA A 45 8.33 -7.38 7.55
CA ALA A 45 9.57 -6.99 6.89
C ALA A 45 9.31 -6.07 5.69
N SER A 46 8.29 -6.35 4.89
CA SER A 46 7.88 -5.54 3.73
C SER A 46 7.42 -4.14 4.14
N THR A 47 6.56 -4.03 5.16
CA THR A 47 6.07 -2.74 5.67
C THR A 47 7.19 -1.90 6.31
N LEU A 48 8.11 -2.53 7.02
CA LEU A 48 9.33 -1.86 7.52
C LEU A 48 10.22 -1.39 6.38
N ASN A 49 10.45 -2.23 5.36
CA ASN A 49 11.21 -1.86 4.18
C ASN A 49 10.59 -0.65 3.47
N TRP A 50 9.26 -0.61 3.31
CA TRP A 50 8.54 0.53 2.73
C TRP A 50 8.73 1.83 3.53
N ALA A 51 8.64 1.75 4.87
CA ALA A 51 8.83 2.90 5.74
C ALA A 51 10.28 3.43 5.66
N VAL A 52 11.28 2.53 5.72
CA VAL A 52 12.69 2.87 5.58
C VAL A 52 12.96 3.48 4.21
N TYR A 53 12.48 2.87 3.14
CA TYR A 53 12.56 3.38 1.77
C TYR A 53 12.04 4.82 1.67
N SER A 54 10.83 5.09 2.16
CA SER A 54 10.19 6.41 2.05
C SER A 54 10.96 7.48 2.83
N VAL A 55 11.47 7.14 4.01
CA VAL A 55 12.28 8.04 4.84
C VAL A 55 13.65 8.29 4.22
N LEU A 56 14.32 7.25 3.74
CA LEU A 56 15.62 7.37 3.07
C LEU A 56 15.51 8.18 1.78
N LEU A 57 14.47 7.94 0.98
CA LEU A 57 14.20 8.68 -0.25
C LEU A 57 14.06 10.17 0.03
N LYS A 58 13.31 10.55 1.09
CA LYS A 58 13.22 11.95 1.52
C LYS A 58 14.57 12.48 2.04
N LYS A 59 15.24 11.72 2.90
CA LYS A 59 16.42 12.18 3.65
C LYS A 59 17.68 12.30 2.78
N LEU A 60 17.89 11.39 1.83
CA LEU A 60 19.04 11.44 0.94
C LEU A 60 18.96 12.63 -0.02
N SER A 61 17.74 13.08 -0.38
CA SER A 61 17.51 14.22 -1.29
C SER A 61 18.49 14.17 -2.47
N VAL A 62 18.55 13.02 -3.14
CA VAL A 62 19.53 12.74 -4.20
C VAL A 62 19.39 13.82 -5.28
N PRO A 63 20.47 14.48 -5.73
CA PRO A 63 20.41 15.60 -6.68
C PRO A 63 20.18 15.12 -8.11
N VAL A 64 19.18 14.27 -8.31
CA VAL A 64 18.73 13.76 -9.61
C VAL A 64 17.22 13.93 -9.71
N PRO A 65 16.65 14.10 -10.91
CA PRO A 65 15.21 14.16 -11.07
C PRO A 65 14.52 12.88 -10.54
N SER A 66 13.38 13.01 -9.85
CA SER A 66 12.60 11.85 -9.37
C SER A 66 12.39 10.75 -10.41
N LEU A 67 12.17 11.11 -11.68
CA LEU A 67 11.97 10.13 -12.76
C LEU A 67 13.22 9.26 -12.98
N VAL A 68 14.40 9.86 -12.94
CA VAL A 68 15.69 9.17 -13.08
C VAL A 68 15.93 8.25 -11.89
N LEU A 69 15.58 8.71 -10.69
CA LEU A 69 15.68 7.92 -9.48
C LEU A 69 14.76 6.69 -9.52
N THR A 70 13.49 6.89 -9.90
CA THR A 70 12.52 5.80 -10.08
C THR A 70 13.01 4.81 -11.13
N PHE A 71 13.57 5.28 -12.26
CA PHE A 71 14.16 4.42 -13.28
C PHE A 71 15.26 3.52 -12.71
N TYR A 72 16.26 4.09 -12.02
CA TYR A 72 17.34 3.28 -11.42
C TYR A 72 16.81 2.29 -10.38
N MET A 73 15.84 2.69 -9.57
CA MET A 73 15.20 1.80 -8.58
C MET A 73 14.47 0.64 -9.27
N SER A 74 13.67 0.91 -10.29
CA SER A 74 12.95 -0.09 -11.06
C SER A 74 13.89 -1.03 -11.82
N THR A 75 14.93 -0.50 -12.46
CA THR A 75 15.95 -1.30 -13.16
C THR A 75 16.72 -2.20 -12.19
N THR A 76 17.08 -1.68 -11.03
CA THR A 76 17.74 -2.49 -9.99
C THR A 76 16.81 -3.60 -9.50
N GLY A 77 15.54 -3.28 -9.24
CA GLY A 77 14.51 -4.26 -8.87
C GLY A 77 14.31 -5.34 -9.95
N PHE A 78 14.32 -4.96 -11.22
CA PHE A 78 14.27 -5.90 -12.35
C PHE A 78 15.43 -6.90 -12.29
N PHE A 79 16.68 -6.44 -12.18
CA PHE A 79 17.83 -7.35 -12.12
C PHE A 79 17.85 -8.22 -10.87
N LEU A 80 17.42 -7.70 -9.72
CA LEU A 80 17.34 -8.47 -8.48
C LEU A 80 16.27 -9.57 -8.54
N THR A 81 15.16 -9.33 -9.25
CA THR A 81 14.05 -10.28 -9.38
C THR A 81 14.19 -11.24 -10.55
N LEU A 82 14.97 -10.87 -11.58
CA LEU A 82 15.22 -11.67 -12.78
C LEU A 82 15.68 -13.13 -12.52
N PRO A 83 16.64 -13.42 -11.61
CA PRO A 83 17.04 -14.81 -11.36
C PRO A 83 15.89 -15.64 -10.77
N PHE A 84 15.04 -15.05 -9.92
CA PHE A 84 13.86 -15.73 -9.39
C PHE A 84 12.80 -15.95 -10.46
N PHE A 85 12.61 -14.98 -11.36
CA PHE A 85 11.72 -15.11 -12.51
C PHE A 85 12.13 -16.28 -13.41
N ILE A 86 13.43 -16.39 -13.75
CA ILE A 86 13.95 -17.50 -14.56
C ILE A 86 13.82 -18.83 -13.82
N ARG A 87 14.21 -18.88 -12.53
CA ARG A 87 14.10 -20.09 -11.70
C ARG A 87 12.68 -20.63 -11.60
N ASN A 88 11.68 -19.76 -11.62
CA ASN A 88 10.27 -20.14 -11.50
C ASN A 88 9.58 -20.32 -12.87
N HIS A 89 10.34 -20.59 -13.94
CA HIS A 89 9.81 -20.79 -15.30
C HIS A 89 8.97 -19.62 -15.83
N GLY A 90 9.32 -18.39 -15.44
CA GLY A 90 8.54 -17.20 -15.81
C GLY A 90 8.44 -16.97 -17.32
N VAL A 91 9.45 -17.38 -18.09
CA VAL A 91 9.44 -17.27 -19.56
C VAL A 91 8.33 -18.13 -20.18
N ASP A 92 8.14 -19.35 -19.67
CA ASP A 92 7.09 -20.25 -20.15
C ASP A 92 5.71 -19.72 -19.77
N GLN A 93 5.58 -19.14 -18.57
CA GLN A 93 4.34 -18.49 -18.13
C GLN A 93 3.98 -17.27 -18.99
N LEU A 94 4.96 -16.47 -19.42
CA LEU A 94 4.70 -15.33 -20.32
C LEU A 94 4.14 -15.77 -21.68
N ARG A 95 4.56 -16.93 -22.18
CA ARG A 95 4.10 -17.46 -23.47
C ARG A 95 2.66 -17.95 -23.43
N THR A 96 2.15 -18.33 -22.25
CA THR A 96 0.79 -18.82 -22.08
C THR A 96 -0.20 -17.73 -21.70
N LEU A 97 0.25 -16.48 -21.54
CA LEU A 97 -0.62 -15.35 -21.22
C LEU A 97 -1.59 -15.04 -22.37
N SER A 98 -2.88 -14.91 -22.03
CA SER A 98 -3.88 -14.37 -22.94
C SER A 98 -3.64 -12.86 -23.18
N PRO A 99 -4.21 -12.27 -24.24
CA PRO A 99 -4.14 -10.83 -24.50
C PRO A 99 -4.65 -9.97 -23.33
N GLU A 100 -5.66 -10.44 -22.61
CA GLU A 100 -6.20 -9.78 -21.41
C GLU A 100 -5.16 -9.72 -20.28
N HIS A 101 -4.48 -10.83 -20.00
CA HIS A 101 -3.43 -10.85 -18.97
C HIS A 101 -2.24 -9.95 -19.35
N TRP A 102 -1.91 -9.84 -20.64
CA TRP A 102 -0.94 -8.86 -21.12
C TRP A 102 -1.37 -7.43 -20.86
N ALA A 103 -2.65 -7.10 -21.07
CA ALA A 103 -3.19 -5.80 -20.75
C ALA A 103 -3.10 -5.51 -19.24
N HIS A 104 -3.39 -6.48 -18.38
CA HIS A 104 -3.23 -6.36 -16.92
C HIS A 104 -1.77 -6.12 -16.52
N LEU A 105 -0.84 -6.85 -17.14
CA LEU A 105 0.59 -6.72 -16.89
C LEU A 105 1.13 -5.34 -17.31
N LEU A 106 0.72 -4.86 -18.48
CA LEU A 106 1.08 -3.52 -18.97
C LEU A 106 0.47 -2.42 -18.09
N PHE A 107 -0.79 -2.59 -17.67
CA PHE A 107 -1.43 -1.65 -16.75
C PHE A 107 -0.67 -1.56 -15.42
N LEU A 108 -0.31 -2.71 -14.83
CA LEU A 108 0.46 -2.78 -13.59
C LEU A 108 1.86 -2.16 -13.75
N GLY A 109 2.55 -2.46 -14.85
CA GLY A 109 3.89 -1.94 -15.11
C GLY A 109 3.91 -0.42 -15.34
N ILE A 110 2.99 0.09 -16.16
CA ILE A 110 2.98 1.51 -16.55
C ILE A 110 2.36 2.37 -15.46
N PHE A 111 1.11 2.08 -15.07
CA PHE A 111 0.35 2.98 -14.19
C PHE A 111 0.67 2.74 -12.72
N VAL A 112 0.63 1.49 -12.29
CA VAL A 112 0.79 1.13 -10.86
C VAL A 112 2.26 1.15 -10.44
N SER A 113 3.19 0.88 -11.36
CA SER A 113 4.63 0.84 -11.04
C SER A 113 5.34 2.12 -11.51
N ALA A 114 5.46 2.36 -12.82
CA ALA A 114 6.26 3.50 -13.29
C ALA A 114 5.67 4.85 -12.86
N ILE A 115 4.41 5.12 -13.20
CA ILE A 115 3.77 6.42 -12.95
C ILE A 115 3.55 6.64 -11.44
N ALA A 116 2.98 5.67 -10.72
CA ALA A 116 2.69 5.85 -9.30
C ALA A 116 3.97 6.04 -8.46
N TYR A 117 5.03 5.25 -8.70
CA TYR A 117 6.29 5.42 -7.96
C TYR A 117 7.02 6.71 -8.34
N TRP A 118 6.91 7.16 -9.60
CA TRP A 118 7.41 8.46 -9.98
C TRP A 118 6.69 9.58 -9.22
N TYR A 119 5.35 9.56 -9.16
CA TYR A 119 4.58 10.52 -8.36
C TYR A 119 4.90 10.43 -6.87
N TRP A 120 5.12 9.22 -6.34
CA TRP A 120 5.54 9.04 -4.94
C TRP A 120 6.88 9.72 -4.67
N ALA A 121 7.89 9.48 -5.51
CA ALA A 121 9.18 10.14 -5.42
C ALA A 121 9.04 11.67 -5.56
N LYS A 122 8.24 12.14 -6.52
CA LYS A 122 7.97 13.55 -6.75
C LYS A 122 7.30 14.22 -5.56
N ALA A 123 6.31 13.56 -4.95
CA ALA A 123 5.65 14.05 -3.74
C ALA A 123 6.64 14.15 -2.58
N LEU A 124 7.56 13.20 -2.45
CA LEU A 124 8.61 13.24 -1.43
C LEU A 124 9.66 14.32 -1.68
N GLU A 125 9.87 14.82 -2.90
CA GLU A 125 10.70 16.02 -3.11
C GLU A 125 10.11 17.22 -2.35
N VAL A 126 8.80 17.43 -2.45
CA VAL A 126 8.11 18.65 -1.97
C VAL A 126 7.44 18.52 -0.60
N MET A 127 7.14 17.30 -0.13
CA MET A 127 6.44 17.04 1.13
C MET A 127 7.27 16.12 2.06
N GLN A 128 6.93 16.08 3.35
CA GLN A 128 7.54 15.12 4.27
C GLN A 128 6.92 13.73 4.09
N ALA A 129 7.68 12.67 4.38
CA ALA A 129 7.22 11.28 4.26
C ALA A 129 5.90 11.02 5.00
N THR A 130 5.74 11.57 6.21
CA THR A 130 4.49 11.46 6.99
C THR A 130 3.29 12.08 6.27
N GLN A 131 3.48 13.19 5.53
CA GLN A 131 2.40 13.85 4.78
C GLN A 131 2.03 13.06 3.52
N VAL A 132 3.03 12.51 2.82
CA VAL A 132 2.80 11.70 1.61
C VAL A 132 2.12 10.38 1.96
N SER A 133 2.51 9.73 3.07
CA SER A 133 1.88 8.49 3.54
C SER A 133 0.38 8.64 3.87
N VAL A 134 -0.12 9.88 4.04
CA VAL A 134 -1.56 10.11 4.23
C VAL A 134 -2.38 9.70 3.01
N PHE A 135 -1.82 9.82 1.80
CA PHE A 135 -2.52 9.46 0.57
C PHE A 135 -2.77 7.96 0.45
N LEU A 136 -1.92 7.11 1.06
CA LEU A 136 -2.13 5.66 1.09
C LEU A 136 -3.41 5.27 1.83
N TYR A 137 -3.94 6.12 2.70
CA TYR A 137 -5.20 5.82 3.38
C TYR A 137 -6.43 6.02 2.50
N PHE A 138 -6.28 6.67 1.35
CA PHE A 138 -7.31 6.72 0.33
C PHE A 138 -7.36 5.43 -0.50
N GLU A 139 -6.26 4.67 -0.53
CA GLU A 139 -6.13 3.43 -1.30
C GLU A 139 -7.24 2.42 -1.00
N PRO A 140 -7.60 2.09 0.26
CA PRO A 140 -8.66 1.12 0.52
C PRO A 140 -10.02 1.55 -0.03
N LEU A 141 -10.33 2.85 0.01
CA LEU A 141 -11.58 3.39 -0.53
C LEU A 141 -11.58 3.36 -2.06
N ALA A 142 -10.49 3.83 -2.69
CA ALA A 142 -10.33 3.82 -4.13
C ALA A 142 -10.40 2.39 -4.69
N THR A 143 -9.73 1.44 -4.03
CA THR A 143 -9.73 0.03 -4.39
C THR A 143 -11.12 -0.58 -4.25
N LEU A 144 -11.88 -0.26 -3.19
CA LEU A 144 -13.26 -0.74 -3.04
C LEU A 144 -14.16 -0.22 -4.17
N ILE A 145 -14.07 1.07 -4.48
CA ILE A 145 -14.88 1.68 -5.56
C ILE A 145 -14.49 1.08 -6.92
N ALA A 146 -13.19 0.93 -7.18
CA ALA A 146 -12.69 0.30 -8.40
C ALA A 146 -13.12 -1.17 -8.51
N ALA A 147 -13.12 -1.92 -7.41
CA ALA A 147 -13.58 -3.32 -7.40
C ALA A 147 -15.06 -3.45 -7.79
N ILE A 148 -15.92 -2.58 -7.26
CA ILE A 148 -17.34 -2.57 -7.59
C ILE A 148 -17.56 -2.19 -9.06
N ILE A 149 -16.89 -1.14 -9.56
CA ILE A 149 -17.14 -0.60 -10.90
C ILE A 149 -16.44 -1.42 -12.00
N LEU A 150 -15.18 -1.80 -11.79
CA LEU A 150 -14.34 -2.43 -12.83
C LEU A 150 -14.42 -3.95 -12.80
N LEU A 151 -14.47 -4.57 -11.61
CA LEU A 151 -14.54 -6.03 -11.48
C LEU A 151 -15.98 -6.55 -11.35
N ASN A 152 -16.98 -5.67 -11.33
CA ASN A 152 -18.38 -6.01 -11.04
C ASN A 152 -18.52 -6.88 -9.77
N GLU A 153 -17.64 -6.67 -8.79
CA GLU A 153 -17.78 -7.37 -7.51
C GLU A 153 -19.09 -6.95 -6.85
N ASN A 154 -19.87 -7.94 -6.41
CA ASN A 154 -21.10 -7.68 -5.67
C ASN A 154 -20.80 -6.80 -4.46
N PHE A 155 -21.61 -5.78 -4.23
CA PHE A 155 -21.46 -4.91 -3.07
C PHE A 155 -21.52 -5.75 -1.78
N ILE A 156 -20.36 -5.98 -1.16
CA ILE A 156 -20.28 -6.66 0.12
C ILE A 156 -20.31 -5.58 1.20
N ALA A 157 -21.43 -5.51 1.94
CA ALA A 157 -21.60 -4.51 3.00
C ALA A 157 -20.44 -4.54 4.01
N SER A 158 -19.87 -5.72 4.29
CA SER A 158 -18.70 -5.84 5.17
C SER A 158 -17.44 -5.15 4.62
N SER A 159 -17.24 -5.13 3.30
CA SER A 159 -16.14 -4.39 2.67
C SER A 159 -16.30 -2.89 2.83
N LEU A 160 -17.52 -2.36 2.69
CA LEU A 160 -17.79 -0.94 2.92
C LEU A 160 -17.58 -0.55 4.39
N PHE A 161 -18.19 -1.27 5.33
CA PHE A 161 -18.05 -0.97 6.75
C PHE A 161 -16.60 -1.13 7.22
N GLY A 162 -15.92 -2.18 6.77
CA GLY A 162 -14.49 -2.38 7.05
C GLY A 162 -13.63 -1.24 6.51
N GLY A 163 -13.90 -0.78 5.28
CA GLY A 163 -13.22 0.38 4.68
C GLY A 163 -13.42 1.67 5.48
N LEU A 164 -14.66 1.95 5.90
CA LEU A 164 -14.98 3.10 6.75
C LEU A 164 -14.27 3.05 8.10
N LEU A 165 -14.18 1.86 8.73
CA LEU A 165 -13.41 1.68 9.96
C LEU A 165 -11.92 1.97 9.75
N ILE A 166 -11.33 1.46 8.66
CA ILE A 166 -9.91 1.74 8.33
C ILE A 166 -9.68 3.25 8.21
N ILE A 167 -10.49 3.96 7.44
CA ILE A 167 -10.37 5.41 7.23
C ILE A 167 -10.54 6.15 8.57
N THR A 168 -11.56 5.82 9.35
CA THR A 168 -11.85 6.47 10.64
C THR A 168 -10.72 6.26 11.64
N GLY A 169 -10.24 5.02 11.76
CA GLY A 169 -9.14 4.67 12.66
C GLY A 169 -7.86 5.43 12.31
N VAL A 170 -7.52 5.48 11.03
CA VAL A 170 -6.38 6.27 10.53
C VAL A 170 -6.52 7.77 10.84
N MET A 171 -7.70 8.36 10.58
CA MET A 171 -7.93 9.79 10.82
C MET A 171 -7.75 10.15 12.30
N LEU A 172 -8.13 9.25 13.20
CA LEU A 172 -7.89 9.39 14.64
C LEU A 172 -6.40 9.32 14.99
N VAL A 173 -5.64 8.40 14.36
CA VAL A 173 -4.18 8.28 14.57
C VAL A 173 -3.45 9.55 14.14
N GLN A 174 -3.82 10.12 13.00
CA GLN A 174 -3.21 11.36 12.50
C GLN A 174 -3.63 12.61 13.28
N GLY A 175 -4.60 12.52 14.18
CA GLY A 175 -5.08 13.67 14.94
C GLY A 175 -5.82 14.72 14.11
N ARG A 176 -6.30 14.38 12.91
CA ARG A 176 -7.07 15.29 12.03
C ARG A 176 -8.44 15.69 12.62
N PHE A 177 -8.91 14.98 13.64
CA PHE A 177 -10.09 15.35 14.43
C PHE A 177 -9.79 16.23 15.65
N SER A 178 -8.53 16.62 15.87
CA SER A 178 -8.19 17.56 16.95
C SER A 178 -8.58 18.97 16.52
N PHE A 179 -9.83 19.37 16.80
CA PHE A 179 -10.23 20.77 16.91
C PHE A 179 -9.29 21.47 17.90
N ARG A 180 -8.19 22.03 17.40
CA ARG A 180 -7.34 22.91 18.18
C ARG A 180 -8.14 24.19 18.41
N LYS A 181 -8.83 24.26 19.56
CA LYS A 181 -9.32 25.52 20.12
C LYS A 181 -8.15 26.50 20.07
N HIS A 182 -8.20 27.44 19.14
CA HIS A 182 -7.40 28.66 19.22
C HIS A 182 -8.08 29.49 20.29
N GLY A 183 -7.48 29.50 21.47
CA GLY A 183 -7.74 30.43 22.55
C GLY A 183 -6.40 30.99 22.99
#